data_AF-A0A800D8P5-F1
#
_entry.id   AF-A0A800D8P5-F1
#
_cell.length_a   1.000
_cell.length_b   1.000
_cell.length_c   1.000
_cell.angle_alpha   90.00
_cell.angle_beta   90.00
_cell.angle_gamma   90.00
#
_symmetry.space_group_name_H-M   'P 1'
#
loop_
_entity.id
_entity.type
_entity.pdbx_description
1 polymer ?
#
loop_
_entity_poly.entity_id
_entity_poly.type
_entity_poly.pdbx_seq_one_letter_code
_entity_poly.pdbx_strand_id
1 'polypeptide(L)'
;AGGVTVVDDYAHHPTQIRTTLAAARERYPGRALWVVFQPHTYSRTRALLDEFAASFADADHVVVTGIYAAREFDDLGVSAADIVARMAHPDVRHIADLRDAAGYVIHRLQPGDVLLTLGAGDVWKVGGWILTILGNREV
;
A
#
# COMPACT_ATOMS: atom_id res chain seq x y z
N ALA A 1 15.76 12.71 -0.78
CA ALA A 1 14.94 12.29 -1.93
C ALA A 1 13.67 13.12 -1.96
N GLY A 2 13.58 14.16 -2.80
CA GLY A 2 12.36 14.94 -3.08
C GLY A 2 11.52 15.51 -1.92
N GLY A 3 12.02 15.54 -0.68
CA GLY A 3 11.22 15.93 0.50
C GLY A 3 10.19 14.90 0.98
N VAL A 4 10.18 13.68 0.43
CA VAL A 4 9.23 12.61 0.81
C VAL A 4 9.83 11.70 1.86
N THR A 5 9.01 11.24 2.80
CA THR A 5 9.37 10.17 3.75
C THR A 5 8.87 8.84 3.20
N VAL A 6 9.72 7.81 3.17
CA VAL A 6 9.34 6.45 2.77
C VAL A 6 9.55 5.51 3.94
N VAL A 7 8.53 4.72 4.26
CA VAL A 7 8.53 3.73 5.34
C VAL A 7 8.11 2.38 4.74
N ASP A 8 8.84 1.33 5.06
CA ASP A 8 8.49 -0.04 4.70
C ASP A 8 8.11 -0.80 5.97
N ASP A 9 7.00 -1.54 5.91
CA ASP A 9 6.50 -2.32 7.04
C ASP A 9 5.95 -3.67 6.56
N TYR A 10 6.31 -4.73 7.29
CA TYR A 10 5.92 -6.10 7.00
C TYR A 10 4.44 -6.39 7.32
N ALA A 11 3.68 -5.42 7.85
CA ALA A 11 2.27 -5.53 8.16
C ALA A 11 1.45 -6.05 6.96
N HIS A 12 0.87 -7.23 7.13
CA HIS A 12 0.07 -7.91 6.11
C HIS A 12 -1.24 -8.51 6.66
N HIS A 13 -1.47 -8.38 7.97
CA HIS A 13 -2.74 -8.70 8.62
C HIS A 13 -3.54 -7.42 8.90
N PRO A 14 -4.89 -7.42 8.81
CA PRO A 14 -5.72 -6.24 9.04
C PRO A 14 -5.41 -5.48 10.33
N THR A 15 -5.23 -6.19 11.45
CA THR A 15 -4.85 -5.58 12.74
C THR A 15 -3.50 -4.88 12.68
N GLN A 16 -2.49 -5.48 12.04
CA GLN A 16 -1.16 -4.87 11.90
C GLN A 16 -1.24 -3.60 11.05
N ILE A 17 -1.97 -3.66 9.94
CA ILE A 17 -2.17 -2.51 9.04
C ILE A 17 -2.78 -1.33 9.83
N ARG A 18 -3.85 -1.57 10.59
CA ARG A 18 -4.49 -0.52 11.41
C ARG A 18 -3.52 0.06 12.44
N THR A 19 -2.79 -0.79 13.15
CA THR A 19 -1.80 -0.33 14.16
C THR A 19 -0.69 0.50 13.51
N THR A 20 -0.15 0.06 12.38
CA THR A 20 0.89 0.79 11.65
C THR A 20 0.37 2.13 11.14
N LEU A 21 -0.84 2.18 10.57
CA LEU A 21 -1.40 3.43 10.06
C LEU A 21 -1.76 4.43 11.18
N ALA A 22 -2.30 3.96 12.29
CA ALA A 22 -2.55 4.80 13.46
C ALA A 22 -1.24 5.42 13.99
N ALA A 23 -0.17 4.62 14.12
CA ALA A 23 1.14 5.10 14.54
C ALA A 23 1.74 6.09 13.52
N ALA A 24 1.58 5.84 12.22
CA ALA A 24 2.03 6.75 11.17
C ALA A 24 1.28 8.09 11.24
N ARG A 25 -0.04 8.07 11.48
CA ARG A 25 -0.86 9.28 11.60
C ARG A 25 -0.45 10.12 12.82
N GLU A 26 -0.19 9.49 13.95
CA GLU A 26 0.33 10.16 15.16
C GLU A 26 1.73 10.76 14.91
N ARG A 27 2.61 10.00 14.23
CA ARG A 27 3.99 10.43 13.97
C ARG A 27 4.08 11.56 12.94
N TYR A 28 3.15 11.62 12.00
CA TYR A 28 3.15 12.53 10.87
C TYR A 28 1.86 13.36 10.78
N PRO A 29 1.54 14.15 11.81
CA PRO A 29 0.29 14.89 11.88
C PRO A 29 0.18 15.89 10.71
N GLY A 30 -0.97 15.89 10.04
CA GLY A 30 -1.27 16.79 8.92
C GLY A 30 -0.49 16.54 7.62
N ARG A 31 0.38 15.52 7.55
CA ARG A 31 1.07 15.11 6.32
C ARG A 31 0.21 14.12 5.55
N ALA A 32 0.24 14.16 4.22
CA ALA A 32 -0.48 13.20 3.40
C ALA A 32 0.17 11.81 3.54
N LEU A 33 -0.65 10.80 3.86
CA LEU A 33 -0.24 9.40 4.00
C LEU A 33 -0.68 8.61 2.77
N TRP A 34 0.32 8.21 1.99
CA TRP A 34 0.18 7.27 0.89
C TRP A 34 0.44 5.85 1.38
N VAL A 35 -0.41 4.91 1.00
CA VAL A 35 -0.23 3.48 1.27
C VAL A 35 -0.18 2.72 -0.04
N VAL A 36 0.86 1.91 -0.22
CA VAL A 36 0.90 0.85 -1.23
C VAL A 36 0.86 -0.48 -0.50
N PHE A 37 -0.28 -1.17 -0.58
CA PHE A 37 -0.52 -2.43 0.09
C PHE A 37 -0.48 -3.59 -0.91
N GLN A 38 0.32 -4.61 -0.60
CA GLN A 38 0.30 -5.88 -1.32
C GLN A 38 -0.31 -6.96 -0.43
N PRO A 39 -1.52 -7.45 -0.75
CA PRO A 39 -2.12 -8.56 -0.02
C PRO A 39 -1.23 -9.80 -0.11
N HIS A 40 -1.11 -10.54 0.99
CA HIS A 40 -0.34 -11.77 1.04
C HIS A 40 -1.27 -12.98 1.10
N THR A 41 -1.16 -13.85 0.09
CA THR A 41 -1.92 -15.08 -0.19
C THR A 41 -3.42 -14.90 -0.52
N TYR A 42 -3.94 -15.76 -1.40
CA TYR A 42 -5.35 -15.78 -1.79
C TYR A 42 -6.22 -16.25 -0.64
N SER A 43 -5.79 -17.29 0.08
CA SER A 43 -6.51 -17.85 1.22
C SER A 43 -6.82 -16.80 2.29
N ARG A 44 -5.80 -16.01 2.67
CA ARG A 44 -5.93 -14.93 3.65
C ARG A 44 -6.78 -13.79 3.12
N THR A 45 -6.58 -13.40 1.87
CA THR A 45 -7.37 -12.33 1.24
C THR A 45 -8.86 -12.66 1.25
N ARG A 46 -9.22 -13.91 0.89
CA ARG A 46 -10.60 -14.39 0.94
C ARG A 46 -11.15 -14.44 2.36
N ALA A 47 -10.36 -14.93 3.31
CA ALA A 47 -10.81 -15.12 4.69
C ALA A 47 -11.03 -13.81 5.44
N LEU A 48 -10.29 -12.75 5.10
CA LEU A 48 -10.25 -11.47 5.83
C LEU A 48 -10.67 -10.29 4.96
N LEU A 49 -11.50 -10.54 3.96
CA LEU A 49 -11.79 -9.60 2.88
C LEU A 49 -12.43 -8.30 3.40
N ASP A 50 -13.40 -8.41 4.28
CA ASP A 50 -14.11 -7.28 4.88
C ASP A 50 -13.20 -6.54 5.88
N GLU A 51 -12.38 -7.28 6.62
CA GLU A 51 -11.41 -6.70 7.56
C GLU A 51 -10.31 -5.93 6.84
N PHE A 52 -9.84 -6.40 5.68
CA PHE A 52 -8.92 -5.64 4.83
C PHE A 52 -9.59 -4.38 4.30
N ALA A 53 -10.83 -4.46 3.81
CA ALA A 53 -11.57 -3.30 3.34
C ALA A 53 -11.75 -2.21 4.42
N ALA A 54 -11.79 -2.60 5.70
CA ALA A 54 -11.91 -1.68 6.83
C ALA A 54 -10.57 -1.19 7.42
N SER A 55 -9.41 -1.62 6.89
CA SER A 55 -8.12 -1.41 7.55
C SER A 55 -7.41 -0.09 7.25
N PHE A 56 -7.89 0.73 6.32
CA PHE A 56 -7.13 1.84 5.75
C PHE A 56 -7.65 3.24 6.09
N ALA A 57 -8.52 3.38 7.09
CA ALA A 57 -9.17 4.65 7.41
C ALA A 57 -8.21 5.81 7.77
N ASP A 58 -7.03 5.50 8.28
CA ASP A 58 -6.02 6.50 8.65
C ASP A 58 -5.12 6.94 7.47
N ALA A 59 -5.25 6.32 6.29
CA ALA A 59 -4.54 6.73 5.08
C ALA A 59 -5.29 7.83 4.32
N ASP A 60 -4.57 8.65 3.55
CA ASP A 60 -5.20 9.63 2.64
C ASP A 60 -5.36 9.06 1.23
N HIS A 61 -4.41 8.23 0.81
CA HIS A 61 -4.39 7.59 -0.51
C HIS A 61 -3.99 6.12 -0.40
N VAL A 62 -4.76 5.22 -1.01
CA VAL A 62 -4.51 3.77 -0.94
C VAL A 62 -4.39 3.16 -2.34
N VAL A 63 -3.26 2.51 -2.59
CA VAL A 63 -3.06 1.67 -3.78
C VAL A 63 -2.95 0.21 -3.32
N VAL A 64 -3.88 -0.62 -3.74
CA VAL A 64 -3.82 -2.08 -3.51
C VAL A 64 -3.24 -2.74 -4.75
N THR A 65 -2.19 -3.53 -4.59
CA THR A 65 -1.54 -4.24 -5.69
C THR A 65 -2.05 -5.67 -5.84
N GLY A 66 -1.53 -6.41 -6.83
CA GLY A 66 -1.87 -7.81 -7.03
C GLY A 66 -1.51 -8.66 -5.81
N ILE A 67 -2.28 -9.71 -5.56
CA ILE A 67 -2.04 -10.63 -4.44
C ILE A 67 -0.68 -11.30 -4.63
N TYR A 68 0.19 -11.19 -3.63
CA TYR A 68 1.40 -11.98 -3.58
C TYR A 68 1.03 -13.42 -3.20
N ALA A 69 1.04 -14.32 -4.19
CA ALA A 69 0.57 -15.70 -4.05
C ALA A 69 1.42 -16.54 -3.07
N ALA A 70 2.67 -16.16 -2.82
CA ALA A 70 3.66 -17.00 -2.14
C ALA A 70 3.78 -18.40 -2.79
N ARG A 71 3.12 -19.42 -2.23
CA ARG A 71 3.11 -20.80 -2.76
C ARG A 71 1.71 -21.25 -3.22
N GLU A 72 0.72 -20.37 -3.20
CA GLU A 72 -0.66 -20.69 -3.55
C GLU A 72 -0.91 -20.58 -5.06
N PHE A 73 -1.88 -21.33 -5.53
CA PHE A 73 -2.46 -21.19 -6.86
C PHE A 73 -3.71 -20.31 -6.78
N ASP A 74 -3.99 -19.58 -7.85
CA ASP A 74 -5.19 -18.75 -7.94
C ASP A 74 -6.42 -19.62 -8.30
N ASP A 75 -6.99 -20.28 -7.30
CA ASP A 75 -8.14 -21.18 -7.46
C ASP A 75 -9.36 -20.79 -6.59
N LEU A 76 -9.22 -19.75 -5.77
CA LEU A 76 -10.25 -19.31 -4.83
C LEU A 76 -11.20 -18.25 -5.40
N GLY A 77 -10.91 -17.73 -6.60
CA GLY A 77 -11.72 -16.71 -7.27
C GLY A 77 -11.74 -15.36 -6.56
N VAL A 78 -10.76 -15.09 -5.69
CA VAL A 78 -10.60 -13.81 -4.99
C VAL A 78 -9.50 -13.00 -5.65
N SER A 79 -9.73 -11.70 -5.81
CA SER A 79 -8.78 -10.75 -6.35
C SER A 79 -8.52 -9.62 -5.35
N ALA A 80 -7.39 -8.93 -5.51
CA ALA A 80 -7.14 -7.71 -4.73
C ALA A 80 -8.12 -6.58 -5.08
N ALA A 81 -8.74 -6.62 -6.27
CA ALA A 81 -9.81 -5.70 -6.65
C ALA A 81 -11.05 -5.88 -5.77
N ASP A 82 -11.29 -7.08 -5.22
CA ASP A 82 -12.41 -7.34 -4.30
C ASP A 82 -12.27 -6.61 -2.96
N ILE A 83 -11.02 -6.37 -2.51
CA ILE A 83 -10.74 -5.53 -1.33
C ILE A 83 -11.16 -4.10 -1.65
N VAL A 84 -10.70 -3.57 -2.79
CA VAL A 84 -10.98 -2.19 -3.22
C VAL A 84 -12.47 -1.97 -3.44
N ALA A 85 -13.17 -2.91 -4.06
CA ALA A 85 -14.60 -2.83 -4.31
C ALA A 85 -15.45 -2.76 -3.03
N ARG A 86 -14.96 -3.30 -1.92
CA ARG A 86 -15.64 -3.26 -0.61
C ARG A 86 -15.19 -2.10 0.26
N MET A 87 -14.09 -1.44 -0.09
CA MET A 87 -13.49 -0.40 0.72
C MET A 87 -14.30 0.90 0.61
N ALA A 88 -14.77 1.41 1.75
CA ALA A 88 -15.37 2.74 1.84
C ALA A 88 -14.28 3.79 2.09
N HIS A 89 -13.45 4.06 1.07
CA HIS A 89 -12.35 5.03 1.14
C HIS A 89 -12.42 6.01 -0.05
N PRO A 90 -12.24 7.32 0.18
CA PRO A 90 -12.45 8.33 -0.85
C PRO A 90 -11.42 8.29 -1.99
N ASP A 91 -10.17 7.91 -1.68
CA ASP A 91 -9.12 7.73 -2.69
C ASP A 91 -8.46 6.37 -2.54
N VAL A 92 -9.03 5.37 -3.22
CA VAL A 92 -8.51 4.02 -3.29
C VAL A 92 -8.46 3.54 -4.74
N ARG A 93 -7.42 2.80 -5.09
CA ARG A 93 -7.27 2.21 -6.43
C ARG A 93 -6.61 0.84 -6.37
N HIS A 94 -7.05 -0.06 -7.25
CA HIS A 94 -6.34 -1.30 -7.55
C HIS A 94 -5.37 -1.09 -8.72
N ILE A 95 -4.08 -1.38 -8.52
CA ILE A 95 -3.04 -1.39 -9.57
C ILE A 95 -2.21 -2.65 -9.39
N ALA A 96 -2.47 -3.68 -10.19
CA ALA A 96 -1.94 -5.02 -9.95
C ALA A 96 -0.39 -5.07 -9.97
N ASP A 97 0.22 -4.44 -10.96
CA ASP A 97 1.67 -4.45 -11.14
C ASP A 97 2.38 -3.45 -10.21
N LEU A 98 3.47 -3.88 -9.58
CA LEU A 98 4.21 -3.06 -8.63
C LEU A 98 4.93 -1.87 -9.29
N ARG A 99 5.41 -2.01 -10.54
CA ARG A 99 6.07 -0.91 -11.27
C ARG A 99 5.04 0.13 -11.67
N ASP A 100 3.88 -0.30 -12.13
CA ASP A 100 2.76 0.59 -12.44
C ASP A 100 2.26 1.31 -11.18
N ALA A 101 2.17 0.62 -10.03
CA ALA A 101 1.83 1.23 -8.75
C ALA A 101 2.88 2.28 -8.35
N ALA A 102 4.18 1.95 -8.45
CA ALA A 102 5.25 2.91 -8.19
C ALA A 102 5.16 4.13 -9.12
N GLY A 103 4.91 3.91 -10.40
CA GLY A 103 4.69 4.93 -11.41
C GLY A 103 3.48 5.81 -11.10
N TYR A 104 2.36 5.23 -10.66
CA TYR A 104 1.18 5.99 -10.29
C TYR A 104 1.44 6.93 -9.10
N VAL A 105 2.10 6.41 -8.07
CA VAL A 105 2.38 7.12 -6.81
C VAL A 105 3.41 8.23 -7.02
N ILE A 106 4.53 7.97 -7.72
CA ILE A 106 5.60 8.97 -7.89
C ILE A 106 5.15 10.24 -8.62
N HIS A 107 4.15 10.14 -9.50
CA HIS A 107 3.62 11.31 -10.22
C HIS A 107 2.66 12.17 -9.38
N ARG A 108 2.27 11.69 -8.18
CA ARG A 108 1.32 12.36 -7.30
C ARG A 108 1.93 12.80 -5.99
N LEU A 109 2.97 12.10 -5.52
CA LEU A 109 3.73 12.47 -4.33
C LEU A 109 4.22 13.93 -4.40
N GLN A 110 4.03 14.64 -3.29
CA GLN A 110 4.52 15.99 -3.07
C GLN A 110 5.61 16.00 -1.98
N PRO A 111 6.53 16.99 -1.99
CA PRO A 111 7.41 17.21 -0.86
C PRO A 111 6.60 17.37 0.43
N GLY A 112 6.98 16.64 1.47
CA GLY A 112 6.22 16.57 2.72
C GLY A 112 5.31 15.35 2.83
N ASP A 113 5.06 14.59 1.76
CA ASP A 113 4.26 13.36 1.85
C ASP A 113 5.00 12.24 2.60
N VAL A 114 4.24 11.26 3.10
CA VAL A 114 4.75 10.01 3.65
C VAL A 114 4.18 8.86 2.85
N LEU A 115 5.06 8.01 2.32
CA LEU A 115 4.71 6.77 1.66
C LEU A 115 4.99 5.58 2.57
N LEU A 116 3.98 4.74 2.79
CA LEU A 116 4.09 3.45 3.44
C LEU A 116 3.93 2.32 2.41
N THR A 117 4.91 1.42 2.35
CA THR A 117 4.76 0.11 1.68
C THR A 117 4.41 -0.94 2.72
N LEU A 118 3.27 -1.60 2.54
CA LEU A 118 2.73 -2.57 3.49
C LEU A 118 2.56 -3.93 2.84
N GLY A 119 3.19 -4.96 3.39
CA GLY A 119 3.00 -6.33 2.94
C GLY A 119 4.22 -7.23 3.15
N ALA A 120 4.01 -8.54 3.05
CA ALA A 120 5.03 -9.55 3.28
C ALA A 120 5.68 -10.11 1.99
N GLY A 121 5.33 -9.53 0.84
CA GLY A 121 5.83 -9.90 -0.47
C GLY A 121 6.92 -8.96 -0.99
N ASP A 122 6.72 -8.49 -2.21
CA ASP A 122 7.67 -7.70 -2.98
C ASP A 122 7.42 -6.18 -2.91
N VAL A 123 6.39 -5.74 -2.19
CA VAL A 123 5.96 -4.33 -2.14
C VAL A 123 7.03 -3.36 -1.64
N TRP A 124 7.97 -3.81 -0.80
CA TRP A 124 9.12 -3.01 -0.36
C TRP A 124 9.93 -2.44 -1.53
N LYS A 125 9.94 -3.14 -2.68
CA LYS A 125 10.62 -2.69 -3.90
C LYS A 125 10.06 -1.36 -4.42
N VAL A 126 8.77 -1.10 -4.20
CA VAL A 126 8.10 0.15 -4.61
C VAL A 126 8.75 1.36 -3.95
N GLY A 127 8.97 1.29 -2.63
CA GLY A 127 9.65 2.35 -1.88
C GLY A 127 11.07 2.58 -2.39
N GLY A 128 11.82 1.50 -2.63
CA GLY A 128 13.17 1.57 -3.21
C GLY A 128 13.20 2.25 -4.58
N TRP A 129 12.31 1.87 -5.50
CA TRP A 129 12.24 2.48 -6.83
C TRP A 129 11.87 3.96 -6.79
N ILE A 130 10.93 4.33 -5.92
CA ILE A 130 10.52 5.73 -5.73
C ILE A 130 11.69 6.57 -5.20
N LEU A 131 12.45 6.06 -4.23
CA LEU A 131 13.64 6.75 -3.72
C LEU A 131 14.70 6.93 -4.80
N THR A 132 14.96 5.91 -5.63
CA THR A 132 15.88 6.03 -6.77
C THR A 132 15.43 7.11 -7.75
N ILE A 133 14.14 7.12 -8.13
CA ILE A 133 13.60 8.11 -9.07
C ILE A 133 13.69 9.53 -8.48
N LEU A 134 13.32 9.72 -7.22
CA LEU A 134 13.40 11.02 -6.53
C LEU A 134 14.84 11.48 -6.27
N GLY A 135 15.80 10.55 -6.18
CA GLY A 135 17.22 10.87 -6.05
C GLY A 135 17.85 11.32 -7.37
N ASN A 136 17.35 10.82 -8.49
CA ASN A 136 17.84 11.17 -9.84
C ASN A 136 17.18 12.42 -10.43
N ARG A 137 16.11 12.92 -9.80
CA ARG A 137 15.54 14.25 -10.06
C ARG A 137 16.34 15.26 -9.24
N GLU A 138 17.51 15.66 -9.72
CA GLU A 138 18.18 16.83 -9.14
C GLU A 138 17.27 18.06 -9.26
N VAL A 139 17.33 18.91 -8.23
CA VAL A 139 16.60 20.18 -8.09
C VAL A 139 17.11 21.20 -9.10
#